data_AF-A0A0D8DKS8-F1
#
_entry.id   AF-A0A0D8DKS8-F1
#
_cell.length_a   1.000
_cell.length_b   1.000
_cell.length_c   1.000
_cell.angle_alpha   90.00
_cell.angle_beta   90.00
_cell.angle_gamma   90.00
#
_symmetry.space_group_name_H-M   'P 1'
#
loop_
_entity.id
_entity.type
_entity.pdbx_description
1 polymer ?
#
loop_
_entity_poly.entity_id
_entity_poly.type
_entity_poly.pdbx_seq_one_letter_code
_entity_poly.pdbx_strand_id
1 'polypeptide(L)'
;MSGERYYYYLKLINSPADNSIDYFMDISQQLENDAGLDENEIISLENIINDAMARYNRVPVRVVNSVTGMEEEPPKTTVDDFGGNAIYLGIEKKYGIEWKVYEPKYDYSLLFKKWYYNENISKKLNTILRPAIPGRLSNYFDIPPWMFGTSSLKGIKYVGLKDIIDAAVSMEVIPNKYHLVSRGIPKEFIDHLKEGDMWI
;
A
#
# COMPACT_ATOMS: atom_id res chain seq x y z
N MET A 1 -26.10 -24.63 12.48
CA MET A 1 -25.49 -23.97 11.31
C MET A 1 -24.64 -22.76 11.75
N SER A 2 -23.94 -22.82 12.89
CA SER A 2 -23.18 -21.68 13.43
C SER A 2 -21.88 -21.41 12.65
N GLY A 3 -21.21 -22.46 12.22
CA GLY A 3 -19.93 -22.36 11.50
C GLY A 3 -19.97 -21.52 10.22
N GLU A 4 -21.06 -21.56 9.45
CA GLU A 4 -21.18 -20.73 8.22
C GLU A 4 -21.21 -19.23 8.52
N ARG A 5 -21.87 -18.82 9.61
CA ARG A 5 -21.90 -17.42 10.05
C ARG A 5 -20.56 -17.00 10.62
N TYR A 6 -19.92 -17.85 11.42
CA TYR A 6 -18.57 -17.60 11.92
C TYR A 6 -17.57 -17.34 10.77
N TYR A 7 -17.56 -18.19 9.75
CA TYR A 7 -16.68 -18.02 8.59
C TYR A 7 -17.01 -16.79 7.75
N TYR A 8 -18.29 -16.40 7.68
CA TYR A 8 -18.69 -15.15 7.02
C TYR A 8 -18.07 -13.93 7.69
N TYR A 9 -18.21 -13.80 9.01
CA TYR A 9 -17.61 -12.68 9.76
C TYR A 9 -16.09 -12.72 9.73
N LEU A 10 -15.49 -13.90 9.88
CA LEU A 10 -14.04 -14.07 9.76
C LEU A 10 -13.52 -13.59 8.40
N LYS A 11 -14.27 -13.82 7.32
CA LYS A 11 -13.93 -13.33 5.97
C LYS A 11 -14.05 -11.80 5.89
N LEU A 12 -15.08 -11.20 6.47
CA LEU A 12 -15.23 -9.74 6.49
C LEU A 12 -14.09 -9.06 7.26
N ILE A 13 -13.68 -9.63 8.40
CA ILE A 13 -12.59 -9.09 9.22
C ILE A 13 -11.22 -9.24 8.52
N ASN A 14 -10.99 -10.35 7.81
CA ASN A 14 -9.71 -10.61 7.12
C ASN A 14 -9.63 -10.00 5.72
N SER A 15 -10.76 -9.62 5.12
CA SER A 15 -10.83 -9.01 3.79
C SER A 15 -11.85 -7.86 3.80
N PRO A 16 -11.58 -6.81 4.60
CA PRO A 16 -12.50 -5.71 4.77
C PRO A 16 -12.69 -4.94 3.47
N ALA A 17 -13.91 -4.47 3.23
CA ALA A 17 -14.22 -3.61 2.08
C ALA A 17 -13.58 -2.23 2.21
N ASP A 18 -13.43 -1.75 3.45
CA ASP A 18 -12.73 -0.53 3.83
C ASP A 18 -11.90 -0.80 5.11
N ASN A 19 -10.63 -0.39 5.09
CA ASN A 19 -9.69 -0.59 6.20
C ASN A 19 -9.80 0.56 7.22
N SER A 20 -10.99 0.81 7.75
CA SER A 20 -11.27 1.87 8.73
C SER A 20 -11.70 1.31 10.09
N ILE A 21 -11.47 2.05 11.19
CA ILE A 21 -11.94 1.67 12.53
C ILE A 21 -13.47 1.54 12.53
N ASP A 22 -14.15 2.49 11.87
CA ASP A 22 -15.61 2.51 11.78
C ASP A 22 -16.16 1.22 11.14
N TYR A 23 -15.49 0.68 10.12
CA TYR A 23 -15.84 -0.60 9.51
C TYR A 23 -15.77 -1.78 10.50
N PHE A 24 -14.74 -1.83 11.34
CA PHE A 24 -14.60 -2.89 12.35
C PHE A 24 -15.59 -2.73 13.51
N MET A 25 -15.94 -1.49 13.88
CA MET A 25 -16.99 -1.21 14.86
C MET A 25 -18.38 -1.64 14.35
N ASP A 26 -18.69 -1.37 13.08
CA ASP A 26 -19.93 -1.80 12.44
C ASP A 26 -20.07 -3.34 12.42
N ILE A 27 -18.96 -4.06 12.20
CA ILE A 27 -18.95 -5.53 12.28
C ILE A 27 -19.15 -5.99 13.72
N SER A 28 -18.50 -5.36 14.70
CA SER A 28 -18.67 -5.69 16.12
C SER A 28 -20.13 -5.55 16.56
N GLN A 29 -20.79 -4.46 16.14
CA GLN A 29 -22.21 -4.26 16.42
C GLN A 29 -23.10 -5.30 15.73
N GLN A 30 -22.73 -5.76 14.53
CA GLN A 30 -23.45 -6.85 13.86
C GLN A 30 -23.32 -8.19 14.59
N LEU A 31 -22.15 -8.48 15.18
CA LEU A 31 -21.91 -9.70 15.96
C LEU A 31 -22.79 -9.76 17.21
N GLU A 32 -22.87 -8.65 17.96
CA GLU A 32 -23.71 -8.55 19.17
C GLU A 32 -25.20 -8.80 18.88
N ASN A 33 -25.65 -8.51 17.65
CA ASN A 33 -27.03 -8.69 17.21
C ASN A 33 -27.28 -10.02 16.47
N ASP A 34 -26.27 -10.86 16.26
CA ASP A 34 -26.40 -12.12 15.53
C ASP A 34 -26.77 -13.28 16.49
N ALA A 35 -28.06 -13.59 16.56
CA ALA A 35 -28.60 -14.70 17.37
C ALA A 35 -28.20 -16.13 16.88
N GLY A 36 -27.43 -16.23 15.79
CA GLY A 36 -26.98 -17.48 15.20
C GLY A 36 -25.54 -17.86 15.53
N LEU A 37 -24.82 -17.01 16.26
CA LEU A 37 -23.47 -17.27 16.78
C LEU A 37 -23.53 -17.68 18.25
N ASP A 38 -22.63 -18.57 18.65
CA ASP A 38 -22.41 -18.87 20.06
C ASP A 38 -21.52 -17.81 20.74
N GLU A 39 -21.59 -17.74 22.06
CA GLU A 39 -20.86 -16.74 22.85
C GLU A 39 -19.33 -16.88 22.71
N ASN A 40 -18.81 -18.09 22.53
CA ASN A 40 -17.37 -18.33 22.32
C ASN A 40 -16.93 -17.92 20.91
N GLU A 41 -17.77 -18.13 19.91
CA GLU A 41 -17.59 -17.68 18.52
C GLU A 41 -17.55 -16.15 18.46
N ILE A 42 -18.46 -15.47 19.17
CA ILE A 42 -18.49 -14.00 19.29
C ILE A 42 -17.19 -13.50 19.95
N ILE A 43 -16.81 -14.03 21.12
CA ILE A 43 -15.58 -13.64 21.82
C ILE A 43 -14.35 -13.87 20.93
N SER A 44 -14.31 -14.98 20.18
CA SER A 44 -13.22 -15.25 19.23
C SER A 44 -13.15 -14.19 18.13
N LEU A 45 -14.27 -13.79 17.54
CA LEU A 45 -14.31 -12.80 16.47
C LEU A 45 -14.01 -11.40 17.00
N GLU A 46 -14.49 -11.05 18.19
CA GLU A 46 -14.18 -9.78 18.86
C GLU A 46 -12.69 -9.65 19.17
N ASN A 47 -12.03 -10.73 19.60
CA ASN A 47 -10.57 -10.69 19.80
C ASN A 47 -9.83 -10.40 18.50
N ILE A 48 -10.29 -10.94 17.37
CA ILE A 48 -9.69 -10.69 16.04
C ILE A 48 -9.96 -9.25 15.59
N ILE A 49 -11.17 -8.72 15.85
CA ILE A 49 -11.54 -7.33 15.60
C ILE A 49 -10.68 -6.39 16.45
N ASN A 50 -10.53 -6.67 17.75
CA ASN A 50 -9.69 -5.91 18.66
C ASN A 50 -8.22 -5.94 18.25
N ASP A 51 -7.70 -7.08 17.79
CA ASP A 51 -6.36 -7.18 17.23
C ASP A 51 -6.22 -6.40 15.91
N ALA A 52 -7.25 -6.39 15.06
CA ALA A 52 -7.27 -5.61 13.82
C ALA A 52 -7.30 -4.09 14.09
N MET A 53 -8.16 -3.65 15.02
CA MET A 53 -8.22 -2.27 15.50
C MET A 53 -6.93 -1.87 16.23
N ALA A 54 -6.33 -2.77 17.02
CA ALA A 54 -5.06 -2.54 17.68
C ALA A 54 -3.91 -2.44 16.67
N ARG A 55 -3.92 -3.21 15.57
CA ARG A 55 -2.96 -3.03 14.46
C ARG A 55 -3.14 -1.68 13.76
N TYR A 56 -4.37 -1.21 13.64
CA TYR A 56 -4.66 0.14 13.14
C TYR A 56 -4.19 1.24 14.09
N ASN A 57 -4.46 1.09 15.40
CA ASN A 57 -4.03 2.02 16.46
C ASN A 57 -2.55 1.93 16.82
N ARG A 58 -1.84 0.83 16.47
CA ARG A 58 -0.39 0.65 16.68
C ARG A 58 0.47 1.43 15.68
N VAL A 59 -0.13 2.27 14.85
CA VAL A 59 0.57 3.31 14.10
C VAL A 59 0.27 4.70 14.69
N PRO A 60 0.63 5.00 15.95
CA PRO A 60 0.73 6.39 16.36
C PRO A 60 2.04 6.93 15.77
N VAL A 61 1.98 7.46 14.54
CA VAL A 61 3.09 8.26 14.00
C VAL A 61 3.12 9.55 14.80
N ARG A 62 3.89 9.57 15.89
CA ARG A 62 4.19 10.79 16.63
C ARG A 62 5.34 11.48 15.93
N VAL A 63 5.12 12.72 15.50
CA VAL A 63 6.15 13.55 14.88
C VAL A 63 6.63 14.54 15.92
N VAL A 64 7.94 14.53 16.20
CA VAL A 64 8.56 15.56 17.03
C VAL A 64 8.81 16.76 16.14
N ASN A 65 8.15 17.88 16.43
CA ASN A 65 8.31 19.12 15.70
C ASN A 65 9.74 19.65 15.92
N SER A 66 10.54 19.74 14.85
CA SER A 66 11.96 20.10 14.93
C SER A 66 12.22 21.55 15.37
N VAL A 67 11.18 22.39 15.41
CA VAL A 67 11.27 23.80 15.80
C VAL A 67 10.80 24.00 17.25
N THR A 68 9.78 23.28 17.70
CA THR A 68 9.19 23.45 19.03
C THR A 68 9.63 22.38 20.05
N GLY A 69 10.14 21.24 19.58
CA GLY A 69 10.59 20.13 20.42
C GLY A 69 9.47 19.37 21.15
N MET A 70 8.21 19.65 20.82
CA MET A 70 7.03 19.04 21.44
C MET A 70 6.45 17.93 20.56
N GLU A 71 5.86 16.92 21.21
CA GLU A 71 5.12 15.84 20.53
C GLU A 71 3.75 16.37 20.09
N GLU A 72 3.50 16.37 18.78
CA GLU A 72 2.23 16.80 18.18
C GLU A 72 1.59 15.63 17.43
N GLU A 73 0.24 15.61 17.37
CA GLU A 73 -0.45 14.70 16.45
C GLU A 73 -0.06 15.05 15.01
N PRO A 74 0.23 14.06 14.15
CA PRO A 74 0.68 14.33 12.81
C PRO A 74 -0.43 15.10 12.08
N PRO A 75 -0.11 16.19 11.37
CA PRO A 75 -1.10 16.87 10.55
C PRO A 75 -1.67 15.85 9.57
N LYS A 76 -2.99 15.65 9.62
CA LYS A 76 -3.72 14.88 8.61
C LYS A 76 -3.55 15.64 7.30
N THR A 77 -2.62 15.17 6.47
CA THR A 77 -2.17 15.71 5.18
C THR A 77 -1.20 16.90 5.27
N THR A 78 0.04 16.64 4.86
CA THR A 78 0.88 17.34 3.85
C THR A 78 2.38 17.12 4.15
N VAL A 79 2.79 15.92 4.57
CA VAL A 79 4.20 15.53 4.56
C VAL A 79 4.29 14.09 4.08
N ASP A 80 4.85 13.92 2.88
CA ASP A 80 5.19 12.65 2.24
C ASP A 80 6.35 11.95 3.00
N ASP A 81 6.21 11.70 4.30
CA ASP A 81 7.25 11.06 5.15
C ASP A 81 7.08 9.52 5.20
N PHE A 82 6.00 8.99 4.60
CA PHE A 82 5.73 7.54 4.52
C PHE A 82 5.95 6.80 5.86
N GLY A 83 5.43 7.40 6.94
CA GLY A 83 5.58 6.89 8.31
C GLY A 83 6.98 7.04 8.89
N GLY A 84 7.75 8.06 8.47
CA GLY A 84 9.10 8.31 8.96
C GLY A 84 10.20 7.51 8.24
N ASN A 85 9.89 6.91 7.09
CA ASN A 85 10.79 5.96 6.40
C ASN A 85 11.47 6.55 5.17
N ALA A 86 11.15 7.78 4.79
CA ALA A 86 11.63 8.41 3.56
C ALA A 86 12.09 9.84 3.80
N ILE A 87 13.18 10.24 3.14
CA ILE A 87 13.64 11.62 3.09
C ILE A 87 13.29 12.17 1.70
N TYR A 88 12.57 13.28 1.66
CA TYR A 88 12.25 13.97 0.41
C TYR A 88 13.45 14.81 -0.06
N LEU A 89 13.89 14.56 -1.30
CA LEU A 89 15.07 15.20 -1.90
C LEU A 89 14.71 16.36 -2.84
N GLY A 90 13.45 16.51 -3.23
CA GLY A 90 13.00 17.53 -4.17
C GLY A 90 12.33 16.97 -5.42
N ILE A 91 12.24 17.81 -6.46
CA ILE A 91 11.61 17.47 -7.73
C ILE A 91 12.69 17.32 -8.82
N GLU A 92 12.70 16.19 -9.52
CA GLU A 92 13.53 15.95 -10.70
C GLU A 92 12.64 15.81 -11.95
N LYS A 93 13.02 16.44 -13.07
CA LYS A 93 12.30 16.29 -14.35
C LYS A 93 13.00 15.26 -15.23
N LYS A 94 12.35 14.15 -15.56
CA LYS A 94 12.87 13.07 -16.43
C LYS A 94 11.77 12.49 -17.31
N TYR A 95 12.09 12.20 -18.57
CA TYR A 95 11.16 11.61 -19.55
C TYR A 95 9.85 12.42 -19.73
N GLY A 96 9.96 13.75 -19.65
CA GLY A 96 8.81 14.65 -19.68
C GLY A 96 7.94 14.66 -18.43
N ILE A 97 8.37 14.03 -17.33
CA ILE A 97 7.62 13.88 -16.08
C ILE A 97 8.35 14.58 -14.95
N GLU A 98 7.61 15.25 -14.08
CA GLU A 98 8.11 15.77 -12.81
C GLU A 98 7.94 14.70 -11.73
N TRP A 99 9.06 14.29 -11.16
CA TRP A 99 9.13 13.25 -10.14
C TRP A 99 9.45 13.87 -8.80
N LYS A 100 8.66 13.55 -7.78
CA LYS A 100 9.08 13.72 -6.40
C LYS A 100 10.09 12.62 -6.07
N VAL A 101 11.27 13.00 -5.60
CA VAL A 101 12.36 12.07 -5.34
C VAL A 101 12.52 11.85 -3.85
N TYR A 102 12.60 10.58 -3.46
CA TYR A 102 12.78 10.18 -2.08
C TYR A 102 13.96 9.23 -1.93
N GLU A 103 14.58 9.20 -0.76
CA GLU A 103 15.56 8.19 -0.36
C GLU A 103 15.16 7.55 0.98
N PRO A 104 15.63 6.33 1.29
CA PRO A 104 15.37 5.71 2.59
C PRO A 104 16.02 6.51 3.72
N LYS A 105 15.30 6.72 4.83
CA LYS A 105 15.83 7.45 5.99
C LYS A 105 16.92 6.69 6.76
N TYR A 106 16.86 5.36 6.73
CA TYR A 106 17.79 4.49 7.45
C TYR A 106 18.64 3.68 6.49
N ASP A 107 19.92 3.57 6.82
CA ASP A 107 20.97 2.96 5.98
C ASP A 107 20.98 1.41 6.05
N TYR A 108 19.85 0.79 6.36
CA TYR A 108 19.72 -0.67 6.51
C TYR A 108 19.71 -1.37 5.13
N SER A 109 20.84 -1.28 4.40
CA SER A 109 21.22 -2.14 3.27
C SER A 109 20.18 -2.33 2.15
N LEU A 110 19.77 -1.26 1.48
CA LEU A 110 18.76 -1.36 0.43
C LEU A 110 19.38 -1.16 -0.95
N LEU A 111 19.09 -2.08 -1.86
CA LEU A 111 19.33 -1.95 -3.30
C LEU A 111 18.81 -0.62 -3.86
N PHE A 112 17.88 0.01 -3.15
CA PHE A 112 17.14 1.22 -3.49
C PHE A 112 17.81 2.47 -2.92
N LYS A 113 18.43 3.28 -3.78
CA LYS A 113 19.04 4.58 -3.38
C LYS A 113 18.08 5.75 -3.53
N LYS A 114 17.19 5.68 -4.51
CA LYS A 114 16.20 6.73 -4.81
C LYS A 114 14.91 6.07 -5.26
N TRP A 115 13.79 6.68 -4.94
CA TRP A 115 12.48 6.34 -5.48
C TRP A 115 11.88 7.57 -6.16
N TYR A 116 11.37 7.37 -7.37
CA TYR A 116 10.82 8.43 -8.21
C TYR A 116 9.30 8.30 -8.23
N TYR A 117 8.62 9.17 -7.52
CA TYR A 117 7.17 9.11 -7.34
C TYR A 117 6.46 10.20 -8.13
N ASN A 118 5.39 9.81 -8.82
CA ASN A 118 4.45 10.74 -9.43
C ASN A 118 3.04 10.17 -9.25
N GLU A 119 2.22 10.85 -8.45
CA GLU A 119 0.88 10.40 -8.06
C GLU A 119 -0.01 10.03 -9.26
N ASN A 120 0.02 10.83 -10.33
CA ASN A 120 -0.80 10.57 -11.51
C ASN A 120 -0.35 9.28 -12.24
N ILE A 121 0.95 9.06 -12.34
CA ILE A 121 1.50 7.84 -12.95
C ILE A 121 1.23 6.63 -12.05
N SER A 122 1.52 6.72 -10.76
CA SER A 122 1.28 5.65 -9.80
C SER A 122 -0.18 5.23 -9.78
N LYS A 123 -1.13 6.19 -9.76
CA LYS A 123 -2.57 5.91 -9.84
C LYS A 123 -2.96 5.15 -11.12
N LYS A 124 -2.43 5.57 -12.28
CA LYS A 124 -2.67 4.88 -13.56
C LYS A 124 -2.12 3.46 -13.53
N LEU A 125 -0.88 3.29 -13.08
CA LEU A 125 -0.22 1.98 -12.99
C LEU A 125 -0.95 1.05 -12.03
N ASN A 126 -1.33 1.53 -10.83
CA ASN A 126 -2.10 0.79 -9.84
C ASN A 126 -3.46 0.34 -10.39
N THR A 127 -4.09 1.14 -11.23
CA THR A 127 -5.36 0.79 -11.86
C THR A 127 -5.18 -0.25 -12.98
N ILE A 128 -4.25 -0.01 -13.90
CA ILE A 128 -4.08 -0.82 -15.12
C ILE A 128 -3.43 -2.17 -14.82
N LEU A 129 -2.42 -2.17 -13.95
CA LEU A 129 -1.57 -3.34 -13.69
C LEU A 129 -2.00 -4.13 -12.45
N ARG A 130 -3.05 -3.70 -11.74
CA ARG A 130 -3.54 -4.34 -10.50
C ARG A 130 -3.55 -5.88 -10.54
N PRO A 131 -4.03 -6.53 -11.61
CA PRO A 131 -4.10 -7.99 -11.64
C PRO A 131 -2.73 -8.68 -11.63
N ALA A 132 -1.68 -8.00 -12.11
CA ALA A 132 -0.30 -8.49 -12.18
C ALA A 132 0.57 -8.06 -10.99
N ILE A 133 0.05 -7.19 -10.11
CA ILE A 133 0.76 -6.71 -8.92
C ILE A 133 0.83 -7.83 -7.85
N PRO A 134 1.99 -8.04 -7.20
CA PRO A 134 2.13 -8.96 -6.07
C PRO A 134 1.12 -8.65 -4.96
N GLY A 135 0.34 -9.65 -4.54
CA GLY A 135 -0.72 -9.47 -3.54
C GLY A 135 -1.88 -8.56 -4.00
N ARG A 136 -1.90 -8.11 -5.25
CA ARG A 136 -2.94 -7.25 -5.86
C ARG A 136 -3.23 -5.97 -5.06
N LEU A 137 -2.19 -5.44 -4.43
CA LEU A 137 -2.23 -4.19 -3.67
C LEU A 137 -2.74 -3.05 -4.55
N SER A 138 -3.74 -2.31 -4.06
CA SER A 138 -4.38 -1.21 -4.80
C SER A 138 -3.52 0.05 -4.88
N ASN A 139 -2.51 0.17 -4.02
CA ASN A 139 -1.63 1.34 -3.89
C ASN A 139 -0.15 0.97 -4.01
N TYR A 140 0.17 -0.14 -4.70
CA TYR A 140 1.52 -0.68 -4.79
C TYR A 140 2.58 0.36 -5.22
N PHE A 141 2.29 1.14 -6.25
CA PHE A 141 3.20 2.19 -6.76
C PHE A 141 3.16 3.49 -5.96
N ASP A 142 2.38 3.55 -4.88
CA ASP A 142 2.36 4.66 -3.92
C ASP A 142 3.23 4.32 -2.69
N ILE A 143 3.82 3.12 -2.66
CA ILE A 143 4.62 2.63 -1.54
C ILE A 143 6.11 2.65 -1.94
N PRO A 144 6.99 3.27 -1.12
CA PRO A 144 8.42 3.20 -1.35
C PRO A 144 8.94 1.76 -1.43
N PRO A 145 9.80 1.42 -2.40
CA PRO A 145 10.27 0.05 -2.62
C PRO A 145 10.94 -0.62 -1.41
N TRP A 146 11.60 0.16 -0.55
CA TRP A 146 12.24 -0.34 0.66
C TRP A 146 11.28 -0.71 1.78
N MET A 147 9.99 -0.34 1.67
CA MET A 147 8.99 -0.76 2.63
C MET A 147 8.51 -2.20 2.39
N PHE A 148 8.72 -2.76 1.20
CA PHE A 148 8.36 -4.15 0.91
C PHE A 148 9.29 -5.12 1.65
N GLY A 149 8.74 -6.19 2.22
CA GLY A 149 9.49 -7.15 3.03
C GLY A 149 9.81 -6.68 4.46
N THR A 150 9.42 -5.46 4.84
CA THR A 150 9.45 -4.99 6.23
C THR A 150 8.33 -5.63 7.06
N SER A 151 8.29 -5.37 8.37
CA SER A 151 7.18 -5.76 9.25
C SER A 151 5.81 -5.30 8.72
N SER A 152 5.75 -4.14 8.06
CA SER A 152 4.52 -3.55 7.53
C SER A 152 4.00 -4.22 6.26
N LEU A 153 4.88 -4.82 5.45
CA LEU A 153 4.54 -5.52 4.19
C LEU A 153 5.19 -6.91 4.17
N LYS A 154 5.03 -7.63 5.28
CA LYS A 154 5.67 -8.93 5.50
C LYS A 154 5.18 -9.94 4.47
N GLY A 155 6.12 -10.58 3.78
CA GLY A 155 5.83 -11.61 2.78
C GLY A 155 5.57 -11.09 1.36
N ILE A 156 5.46 -9.77 1.17
CA ILE A 156 5.36 -9.15 -0.16
C ILE A 156 6.74 -8.62 -0.52
N LYS A 157 7.37 -9.22 -1.53
CA LYS A 157 8.63 -8.73 -2.08
C LYS A 157 8.34 -7.64 -3.11
N TYR A 158 9.18 -6.62 -3.15
CA TYR A 158 9.15 -5.66 -4.24
C TYR A 158 9.50 -6.36 -5.55
N VAL A 159 8.68 -6.10 -6.55
CA VAL A 159 8.84 -6.44 -7.97
C VAL A 159 8.85 -5.13 -8.74
N GLY A 160 9.84 -4.97 -9.61
CA GLY A 160 10.00 -3.74 -10.39
C GLY A 160 8.91 -3.56 -11.44
N LEU A 161 8.65 -2.32 -11.83
CA LEU A 161 7.61 -1.99 -12.82
C LEU A 161 7.75 -2.78 -14.13
N LYS A 162 8.98 -2.97 -14.64
CA LYS A 162 9.22 -3.77 -15.86
C LYS A 162 8.68 -5.19 -15.71
N ASP A 163 8.99 -5.86 -14.61
CA ASP A 163 8.58 -7.25 -14.37
C ASP A 163 7.08 -7.35 -14.16
N ILE A 164 6.45 -6.34 -13.53
CA ILE A 164 4.98 -6.24 -13.42
C ILE A 164 4.35 -6.07 -14.81
N ILE A 165 4.94 -5.27 -15.70
CA ILE A 165 4.47 -5.12 -17.07
C ILE A 165 4.60 -6.43 -17.84
N ASP A 166 5.75 -7.11 -17.74
CA ASP A 166 5.98 -8.38 -18.41
C ASP A 166 5.01 -9.46 -17.92
N ALA A 167 4.74 -9.50 -16.60
CA ALA A 167 3.71 -10.35 -16.02
C ALA A 167 2.30 -9.98 -16.53
N ALA A 168 1.96 -8.69 -16.61
CA ALA A 168 0.66 -8.23 -17.10
C ALA A 168 0.44 -8.59 -18.58
N VAL A 169 1.48 -8.55 -19.41
CA VAL A 169 1.42 -9.01 -20.81
C VAL A 169 1.24 -10.53 -20.86
N SER A 170 2.01 -11.27 -20.07
CA SER A 170 1.95 -12.74 -20.03
C SER A 170 0.59 -13.25 -19.52
N MET A 171 -0.06 -12.50 -18.64
CA MET A 171 -1.40 -12.77 -18.12
C MET A 171 -2.53 -12.19 -19.00
N GLU A 172 -2.20 -11.60 -20.15
CA GLU A 172 -3.14 -10.98 -21.09
C GLU A 172 -3.98 -9.83 -20.47
N VAL A 173 -3.49 -9.21 -19.39
CA VAL A 173 -4.11 -8.03 -18.75
C VAL A 173 -3.96 -6.80 -19.65
N ILE A 174 -2.81 -6.69 -20.31
CA ILE A 174 -2.54 -5.68 -21.33
C ILE A 174 -1.92 -6.35 -22.55
N PRO A 175 -2.17 -5.83 -23.78
CA PRO A 175 -1.64 -6.46 -25.00
C PRO A 175 -0.13 -6.34 -25.15
N ASN A 176 0.47 -5.24 -24.67
CA ASN A 176 1.92 -4.99 -24.66
C ASN A 176 2.21 -3.73 -23.80
N LYS A 177 3.50 -3.45 -23.55
CA LYS A 177 3.94 -2.28 -22.76
C LYS A 177 3.45 -0.93 -23.32
N TYR A 178 3.26 -0.79 -24.63
CA TYR A 178 2.77 0.44 -25.24
C TYR A 178 1.28 0.70 -25.00
N HIS A 179 0.54 -0.28 -24.45
CA HIS A 179 -0.81 -0.01 -23.93
C HIS A 179 -0.79 1.09 -22.87
N LEU A 180 0.24 1.14 -22.02
CA LEU A 180 0.42 2.18 -21.02
C LEU A 180 0.55 3.59 -21.64
N VAL A 181 1.15 3.69 -22.83
CA VAL A 181 1.26 4.95 -23.56
C VAL A 181 -0.10 5.45 -24.01
N SER A 182 -0.97 4.56 -24.50
CA SER A 182 -2.35 4.91 -24.84
C SER A 182 -3.18 5.38 -23.64
N ARG A 183 -2.75 5.04 -22.42
CA ARG A 183 -3.33 5.50 -21.15
C ARG A 183 -2.68 6.79 -20.61
N GLY A 184 -1.82 7.41 -21.40
CA GLY A 184 -1.18 8.69 -21.10
C GLY A 184 -0.01 8.57 -20.14
N ILE A 185 0.72 7.44 -20.17
CA ILE A 185 2.05 7.35 -19.60
C ILE A 185 3.06 7.71 -20.71
N PRO A 186 4.00 8.64 -20.49
CA PRO A 186 4.93 9.07 -21.54
C PRO A 186 5.71 7.92 -22.18
N LYS A 187 5.77 7.92 -23.51
CA LYS A 187 6.47 6.88 -24.28
C LYS A 187 7.95 6.81 -23.92
N GLU A 188 8.60 7.96 -23.76
CA GLU A 188 10.01 8.03 -23.35
C GLU A 188 10.27 7.28 -22.05
N PHE A 189 9.36 7.38 -21.08
CA PHE A 189 9.47 6.67 -19.81
C PHE A 189 9.36 5.15 -20.03
N ILE A 190 8.37 4.69 -20.80
CA ILE A 190 8.16 3.26 -21.10
C ILE A 190 9.33 2.65 -21.89
N ASP A 191 9.92 3.41 -22.82
CA ASP A 191 11.05 2.93 -23.62
C ASP A 191 12.34 2.80 -22.81
N HIS A 192 12.49 3.57 -21.73
CA HIS A 192 13.67 3.55 -20.86
C HIS A 192 13.56 2.58 -19.68
N LEU A 193 12.46 1.85 -19.52
CA LEU A 193 12.34 0.78 -18.52
C LEU A 193 13.32 -0.36 -18.85
N LYS A 194 14.51 -0.31 -18.26
CA LYS A 194 15.51 -1.39 -18.30
C LYS A 194 15.38 -2.29 -17.07
N GLU A 195 15.92 -3.49 -17.17
CA GLU A 195 16.03 -4.44 -16.07
C GLU A 195 16.82 -3.79 -14.91
N GLY A 196 16.13 -3.54 -13.78
CA GLY A 196 16.71 -2.94 -12.59
C GLY A 196 16.86 -1.41 -12.56
N ASP A 197 16.45 -0.66 -13.60
CA ASP A 197 16.99 0.69 -13.80
C ASP A 197 16.05 1.86 -13.48
N MET A 198 14.79 1.65 -13.09
CA MET A 198 13.96 2.78 -12.61
C MET A 198 12.96 2.38 -11.54
N TRP A 199 13.25 2.91 -10.35
CA TRP A 199 12.51 2.79 -9.10
C TRP A 199 11.18 3.54 -9.16
N ILE A 200 10.19 2.89 -9.78
CA ILE A 200 8.77 2.99 -9.42
C ILE A 200 8.36 1.68 -8.77
#